data_AF-U5CYS5-F1
#
_entry.id   AF-U5CYS5-F1
#
_cell.length_a   1.000
_cell.length_b   1.000
_cell.length_c   1.000
_cell.angle_alpha   90.00
_cell.angle_beta   90.00
_cell.angle_gamma   90.00
#
_symmetry.space_group_name_H-M   'P 1'
#
loop_
_entity.id
_entity.type
_entity.pdbx_description
1 polymer ?
#
loop_
_entity_poly.entity_id
_entity_poly.type
_entity_poly.pdbx_seq_one_letter_code
_entity_poly.pdbx_strand_id
1 'polypeptide(L)'
;MQRGRGGATCLALSTSALSTTAASETETACERAKRLIEENPVIIFSNPSCCMCHVMKRLLLTLGVHPTVIESDDDALRALSSSLSAPAVFIGGELVGGLESLMGLHLSGDLLTRLKDSGALWL
;
A
#
# COMPACT_ATOMS: atom_id res chain seq x y z
N MET A 1 -36.53 -6.48 -6.20
CA MET A 1 -35.65 -5.72 -5.27
C MET A 1 -34.22 -5.94 -5.70
N GLN A 2 -33.56 -4.88 -6.12
CA GLN A 2 -32.30 -4.91 -6.86
C GLN A 2 -31.10 -5.20 -5.96
N ARG A 3 -30.30 -6.18 -6.42
CA ARG A 3 -28.84 -6.31 -6.39
C ARG A 3 -28.11 -6.04 -5.07
N GLY A 4 -27.57 -7.13 -4.52
CA GLY A 4 -26.59 -7.10 -3.45
C GLY A 4 -25.35 -6.28 -3.83
N ARG A 5 -25.01 -5.36 -2.92
CA ARG A 5 -23.71 -4.67 -2.88
C ARG A 5 -22.64 -5.69 -2.51
N GLY A 6 -22.05 -6.33 -3.53
CA GLY A 6 -20.73 -6.93 -3.38
C GLY A 6 -19.71 -5.79 -3.20
N GLY A 7 -19.14 -5.67 -2.01
CA GLY A 7 -18.04 -4.75 -1.75
C GLY A 7 -16.78 -5.24 -2.46
N ALA A 8 -16.59 -4.84 -3.72
CA ALA A 8 -15.34 -5.08 -4.44
C ALA A 8 -14.26 -4.26 -3.76
N THR A 9 -13.33 -4.93 -3.10
CA THR A 9 -12.17 -4.27 -2.53
C THR A 9 -11.09 -4.13 -3.59
N CYS A 10 -10.60 -2.91 -3.69
CA CYS A 10 -9.93 -2.36 -4.87
C CYS A 10 -8.59 -3.00 -5.25
N LEU A 11 -7.90 -3.61 -4.28
CA LEU A 11 -6.61 -4.31 -4.43
C LEU A 11 -6.75 -5.83 -4.60
N ALA A 12 -7.96 -6.39 -4.47
CA ALA A 12 -8.20 -7.82 -4.68
C ALA A 12 -8.35 -8.19 -6.17
N LEU A 13 -8.40 -7.21 -7.08
CA LEU A 13 -8.40 -7.46 -8.52
C LEU A 13 -6.96 -7.61 -9.06
N SER A 14 -6.33 -8.72 -8.71
CA SER A 14 -5.18 -9.24 -9.46
C SER A 14 -5.59 -10.49 -10.21
N THR A 15 -6.49 -10.33 -11.18
CA THR A 15 -6.59 -11.21 -12.35
C THR A 15 -7.03 -10.36 -13.53
N SER A 16 -6.20 -10.32 -14.58
CA SER A 16 -6.46 -9.64 -15.85
C SER A 16 -7.89 -9.83 -16.33
N ALA A 17 -8.69 -8.76 -16.32
CA ALA A 17 -9.73 -8.51 -17.31
C ALA A 17 -10.11 -7.03 -17.30
N LEU A 18 -9.95 -6.42 -18.47
CA LEU A 18 -10.38 -5.11 -18.93
C LEU A 18 -11.70 -4.60 -18.33
N SER A 19 -11.78 -3.31 -18.04
CA SER A 19 -13.04 -2.55 -18.14
C SER A 19 -12.73 -1.09 -18.48
N THR A 20 -12.52 -0.81 -19.77
CA THR A 20 -12.86 0.50 -20.31
C THR A 20 -14.38 0.55 -20.40
N THR A 21 -15.03 1.43 -19.64
CA THR A 21 -16.04 2.39 -20.13
C THR A 21 -16.62 3.24 -19.00
N ALA A 22 -16.26 4.52 -19.06
CA ALA A 22 -17.03 5.73 -18.74
C ALA A 22 -17.91 5.78 -17.48
N ALA A 23 -17.55 6.68 -16.55
CA ALA A 23 -18.38 7.84 -16.18
C ALA A 23 -17.58 8.82 -15.30
N SER A 24 -17.72 10.12 -15.64
CA SER A 24 -17.41 11.34 -14.87
C SER A 24 -16.63 11.24 -13.54
N GLU A 25 -15.51 11.95 -13.49
CA GLU A 25 -15.03 12.75 -12.35
C GLU A 25 -15.50 12.32 -10.96
N THR A 26 -15.06 11.15 -10.53
CA THR A 26 -14.74 10.88 -9.12
C THR A 26 -13.47 10.05 -9.13
N GLU A 27 -12.32 10.71 -9.02
CA GLU A 27 -11.06 10.03 -8.76
C GLU A 27 -11.23 9.27 -7.44
N THR A 28 -11.54 7.97 -7.54
CA THR A 28 -11.75 7.16 -6.34
C THR A 28 -10.41 7.06 -5.62
N ALA A 29 -10.42 7.11 -4.28
CA ALA A 29 -9.19 7.04 -3.47
C ALA A 29 -8.29 5.85 -3.83
N CYS A 30 -8.90 4.80 -4.39
CA CYS A 30 -8.24 3.64 -4.97
C CYS A 30 -7.43 3.90 -6.24
N GLU A 31 -7.98 4.61 -7.22
CA GLU A 31 -7.26 4.93 -8.44
C GLU A 31 -6.06 5.82 -8.13
N ARG A 32 -6.26 6.79 -7.22
CA ARG A 32 -5.19 7.61 -6.69
C ARG A 32 -4.13 6.79 -5.95
N ALA A 33 -4.54 5.86 -5.09
CA ALA A 33 -3.60 4.99 -4.37
C ALA A 33 -2.79 4.12 -5.35
N LYS A 34 -3.42 3.55 -6.38
CA LYS A 34 -2.74 2.75 -7.42
C LYS A 34 -1.70 3.57 -8.17
N ARG A 35 -2.06 4.77 -8.63
CA ARG A 35 -1.10 5.67 -9.28
C ARG A 35 0.09 5.99 -8.40
N LEU A 36 -0.16 6.34 -7.14
CA LEU A 36 0.92 6.62 -6.20
C LEU A 36 1.83 5.39 -6.02
N ILE A 37 1.25 4.20 -5.87
CA ILE A 37 1.98 2.93 -5.70
C ILE A 37 2.85 2.60 -6.93
N GLU A 38 2.41 2.95 -8.14
CA GLU A 38 3.18 2.78 -9.37
C GLU A 38 4.26 3.87 -9.54
N GLU A 39 3.98 5.09 -9.11
CA GLU A 39 4.90 6.23 -9.22
C GLU A 39 6.02 6.22 -8.18
N ASN A 40 5.79 5.59 -7.02
CA ASN A 40 6.71 5.60 -5.90
C ASN A 40 7.21 4.19 -5.58
N PRO A 41 8.53 4.00 -5.42
CA PRO A 41 9.07 2.68 -5.17
C PRO A 41 8.72 2.13 -3.78
N VAL A 42 8.41 3.01 -2.80
CA VAL A 42 7.95 2.62 -1.46
C VAL A 42 6.89 3.59 -0.95
N ILE A 43 5.74 3.05 -0.54
CA ILE A 43 4.63 3.81 0.04
C ILE A 43 4.24 3.23 1.39
N ILE A 44 3.93 4.11 2.34
CA ILE A 44 3.35 3.78 3.62
C ILE A 44 1.99 4.46 3.75
N PHE A 45 0.94 3.66 3.92
CA PHE A 45 -0.32 4.16 4.42
C PHE A 45 -0.31 4.16 5.94
N SER A 46 -0.49 5.33 6.52
CA SER A 46 -0.49 5.52 7.97
C SER A 46 -1.73 6.26 8.45
N ASN A 47 -2.16 5.94 9.66
CA ASN A 47 -3.13 6.73 10.40
C ASN A 47 -2.36 7.67 11.35
N PRO A 48 -2.70 8.98 11.43
CA PRO A 48 -2.02 9.93 12.32
C PRO A 48 -2.07 9.54 13.81
N SER A 49 -3.04 8.72 14.21
CA SER A 49 -3.21 8.25 15.59
C SER A 49 -2.49 6.91 15.90
N CYS A 50 -1.77 6.32 14.94
CA CYS A 50 -1.19 4.99 15.09
C CYS A 50 0.32 5.05 15.43
N CYS A 51 0.68 4.67 16.66
CA CYS A 51 2.07 4.63 17.13
C CYS A 51 2.96 3.66 16.32
N MET A 52 2.39 2.57 15.81
CA MET A 52 3.11 1.59 14.99
C MET A 52 3.54 2.17 13.64
N CYS A 53 2.80 3.16 13.12
CA CYS A 53 3.19 3.84 11.88
C CYS A 53 4.53 4.58 12.04
N HIS A 54 4.80 5.17 13.21
CA HIS A 54 6.07 5.85 13.47
C HIS A 54 7.24 4.87 13.49
N VAL A 55 7.03 3.69 14.09
CA VAL A 55 8.04 2.62 14.12
C VAL A 55 8.36 2.16 12.70
N MET A 56 7.33 1.90 11.89
CA MET A 56 7.52 1.44 10.51
C MET A 56 8.24 2.48 9.64
N LYS A 57 7.86 3.75 9.75
CA LYS A 57 8.55 4.87 9.07
C LYS A 57 10.02 4.92 9.47
N ARG A 58 10.32 4.82 10.77
CA ARG A 58 11.68 4.92 11.29
C ARG A 58 12.56 3.72 10.89
N LEU A 59 11.99 2.52 10.82
CA LEU A 59 12.70 1.33 10.32
C LEU A 59 13.15 1.53 8.88
N LEU A 60 12.24 1.96 7.99
CA LEU A 60 12.57 2.19 6.58
C LEU A 60 13.61 3.31 6.40
N LEU A 61 13.49 4.40 7.16
CA LEU A 61 14.50 5.46 7.17
C LEU A 61 15.87 4.98 7.66
N THR A 62 15.91 4.07 8.64
CA THR A 62 17.16 3.50 9.16
C THR A 62 17.85 2.61 8.12
N LEU A 63 17.08 2.01 7.20
CA LEU A 63 17.60 1.26 6.07
C LEU A 63 18.10 2.14 4.92
N GLY A 64 18.02 3.47 5.05
CA GLY A 64 18.40 4.42 4.00
C GLY A 64 17.34 4.58 2.90
N VAL A 65 16.12 4.11 3.13
CA VAL A 65 15.00 4.25 2.19
C VAL A 65 14.14 5.43 2.60
N HIS A 66 13.68 6.21 1.63
CA HIS A 66 12.76 7.32 1.87
C HIS A 66 11.32 6.97 1.44
N PRO A 67 10.47 6.47 2.35
CA PRO A 67 9.11 6.08 2.01
C PRO A 67 8.19 7.30 1.82
N THR A 68 7.30 7.23 0.84
CA THR A 68 6.20 8.21 0.69
C THR A 68 5.08 7.86 1.66
N VAL A 69 4.75 8.78 2.56
CA VAL A 69 3.71 8.58 3.58
C VAL A 69 2.40 9.17 3.09
N ILE A 70 1.36 8.34 3.05
CA ILE A 70 -0.01 8.75 2.75
C ILE A 70 -0.85 8.59 4.01
N GLU A 71 -1.44 9.67 4.47
CA GLU A 71 -2.41 9.62 5.56
C GLU A 71 -3.72 9.07 5.03
N SER A 72 -4.20 7.98 5.64
CA SER A 72 -5.42 7.33 5.22
C SER A 72 -6.17 6.78 6.43
N ASP A 73 -7.47 7.01 6.47
CA ASP A 73 -8.36 6.45 7.47
C ASP A 73 -8.51 4.94 7.28
N ASP A 74 -8.69 4.21 8.38
CA ASP A 74 -8.89 2.76 8.34
C ASP A 74 -10.09 2.37 7.47
N ASP A 75 -11.14 3.18 7.42
CA ASP A 75 -12.29 2.95 6.53
C ASP A 75 -11.93 3.11 5.04
N ALA A 76 -11.04 4.04 4.70
CA ALA A 76 -10.54 4.23 3.35
C ALA A 76 -9.63 3.05 2.94
N LEU A 77 -8.74 2.60 3.84
CA LEU A 77 -7.92 1.41 3.63
C LEU A 77 -8.77 0.15 3.48
N ARG A 78 -9.81 -0.01 4.29
CA ARG A 78 -10.75 -1.14 4.16
C ARG A 78 -11.55 -1.09 2.87
N ALA A 79 -11.79 0.09 2.31
CA ALA A 79 -12.35 0.24 0.96
C ALA A 79 -11.34 -0.18 -0.13
N LEU A 80 -10.02 -0.02 0.10
CA LEU A 80 -8.97 -0.51 -0.79
C LEU A 80 -8.76 -2.02 -0.67
N SER A 81 -8.73 -2.58 0.53
CA SER A 81 -8.71 -4.02 0.79
C SER A 81 -9.27 -4.31 2.17
N SER A 82 -10.17 -5.27 2.28
CA SER A 82 -10.83 -5.62 3.54
C SER A 82 -9.84 -6.21 4.56
N SER A 83 -8.69 -6.64 4.07
CA SER A 83 -7.56 -7.18 4.84
C SER A 83 -6.49 -6.13 5.15
N LEU A 84 -6.63 -4.89 4.67
CA LEU A 84 -5.70 -3.81 4.98
C LEU A 84 -6.12 -3.05 6.23
N SER A 85 -5.16 -2.89 7.13
CA SER A 85 -5.26 -2.02 8.31
C SER A 85 -3.96 -1.23 8.43
N ALA A 86 -4.01 -0.02 8.97
CA ALA A 86 -2.82 0.79 9.18
C ALA A 86 -1.97 0.22 10.33
N PRO A 87 -0.62 0.21 10.22
CA PRO A 87 0.16 0.64 9.07
C PRO A 87 0.15 -0.41 7.93
N ALA A 88 0.08 0.05 6.68
CA ALA A 88 0.27 -0.79 5.50
C ALA A 88 1.40 -0.24 4.62
N VAL A 89 2.28 -1.11 4.13
CA VAL A 89 3.43 -0.76 3.28
C VAL A 89 3.35 -1.45 1.93
N PHE A 90 3.68 -0.69 0.89
CA PHE A 90 3.80 -1.15 -0.48
C PHE A 90 5.23 -0.92 -0.96
N ILE A 91 5.81 -1.91 -1.63
CA ILE A 91 7.17 -1.85 -2.19
C ILE A 91 7.10 -2.32 -3.64
N GLY A 92 7.54 -1.47 -4.57
CA GLY A 92 7.60 -1.81 -6.00
C GLY A 92 6.25 -2.22 -6.60
N GLY A 93 5.14 -1.62 -6.15
CA GLY A 93 3.81 -1.99 -6.62
C GLY A 93 3.11 -3.07 -5.79
N GLU A 94 3.83 -3.83 -4.96
CA GLU A 94 3.29 -4.97 -4.23
C GLU A 94 2.96 -4.62 -2.77
N LEU A 95 1.83 -5.15 -2.28
CA LEU A 95 1.47 -5.06 -0.87
C LEU A 95 2.35 -5.99 -0.02
N VAL A 96 3.16 -5.41 0.85
CA VAL A 96 3.97 -6.17 1.82
C VAL A 96 3.17 -6.48 3.09
N GLY A 97 2.25 -5.59 3.48
CA GLY A 97 1.42 -5.74 4.67
C GLY A 97 1.78 -4.71 5.74
N GLY A 98 1.73 -5.10 7.02
CA GLY A 98 2.00 -4.18 8.13
C GLY A 98 3.38 -4.30 8.75
N LEU A 99 3.52 -3.81 9.98
CA LEU A 99 4.80 -3.81 10.68
C LEU A 99 5.36 -5.23 10.88
N GLU A 100 4.53 -6.21 11.22
CA GLU A 100 4.98 -7.59 11.44
C GLU A 100 5.57 -8.21 10.18
N SER A 101 4.89 -8.07 9.02
CA SER A 101 5.41 -8.52 7.73
C SER A 101 6.72 -7.83 7.38
N LEU A 102 6.81 -6.53 7.61
CA LEU A 102 8.03 -5.76 7.35
C LEU A 102 9.19 -6.20 8.24
N MET A 103 8.93 -6.46 9.52
CA MET A 103 9.91 -7.03 10.45
C MET A 103 10.35 -8.44 10.03
N GLY A 104 9.42 -9.29 9.59
CA GLY A 104 9.73 -10.61 9.03
C GLY A 104 10.70 -10.52 7.85
N LEU A 105 10.43 -9.64 6.89
CA LEU A 105 11.33 -9.42 5.75
C LEU A 105 12.68 -8.82 6.15
N HIS A 106 12.71 -7.96 7.19
CA HIS A 106 13.96 -7.39 7.70
C HIS A 106 14.84 -8.46 8.34
N LEU A 107 14.26 -9.37 9.13
CA LEU A 107 14.97 -10.48 9.76
C LEU A 107 15.45 -11.52 8.74
N SER A 108 14.66 -11.79 7.71
CA SER A 108 15.05 -12.69 6.61
C SER A 108 16.08 -12.08 5.65
N GLY A 109 16.25 -10.76 5.66
CA GLY A 109 17.10 -10.03 4.70
C GLY A 109 16.42 -9.74 3.34
N ASP A 110 15.25 -10.33 3.08
CA ASP A 110 14.49 -10.15 1.84
C ASP A 110 14.01 -8.72 1.61
N LEU A 111 13.85 -7.94 2.70
CA LEU A 111 13.42 -6.55 2.61
C LEU A 111 14.38 -5.72 1.74
N LEU A 112 15.69 -5.87 1.94
CA LEU A 112 16.72 -5.18 1.18
C LEU A 112 16.70 -5.59 -0.30
N THR A 113 16.50 -6.89 -0.56
CA THR A 113 16.39 -7.42 -1.93
C THR A 113 15.20 -6.80 -2.66
N ARG A 114 14.03 -6.73 -2.02
CA ARG A 114 12.83 -6.12 -2.62
C ARG A 114 12.98 -4.62 -2.83
N LEU A 115 13.62 -3.92 -1.91
CA LEU A 115 13.92 -2.48 -2.04
C LEU A 115 14.91 -2.19 -3.18
N LYS A 116 15.86 -3.10 -3.40
CA LYS A 116 16.80 -3.01 -4.52
C LYS A 116 16.10 -3.27 -5.85
N ASP A 117 15.25 -4.29 -5.92
CA ASP A 117 14.47 -4.63 -7.11
C ASP A 117 13.49 -3.53 -7.49
N SER A 118 12.86 -2.88 -6.50
CA SER A 118 11.97 -1.73 -6.73
C SER A 118 12.69 -0.43 -7.04
N GLY A 119 14.03 -0.41 -7.01
CA GLY A 119 14.82 0.80 -7.25
C GLY A 119 14.74 1.84 -6.13
N ALA A 120 14.21 1.48 -4.95
CA ALA A 120 14.12 2.35 -3.78
C ALA A 120 15.49 2.57 -3.11
N LEU A 121 16.42 1.64 -3.32
CA LEU A 121 17.75 1.64 -2.74
C LEU A 121 18.80 1.45 -3.84
N TRP A 122 19.61 2.48 -4.09
CA TRP A 122 20.76 2.42 -4.99
C TRP A 122 22.02 2.24 -4.15
N LEU A 123 22.60 1.04 -4.18
CA LEU A 123 23.91 0.69 -3.62
C LEU A 123 24.88 0.38 -4.76
#